data_AF-A0A0P0WX24-F1
#
_entry.id   AF-A0A0P0WX24-F1
#
_cell.length_a   1.000
_cell.length_b   1.000
_cell.length_c   1.000
_cell.angle_alpha   90.00
_cell.angle_beta   90.00
_cell.angle_gamma   90.00
#
_symmetry.space_group_name_H-M   'P 1'
#
loop_
_entity.id
_entity.type
_entity.pdbx_description
1 polymer ?
#
loop_
_entity_poly.entity_id
_entity_poly.type
_entity_poly.pdbx_seq_one_letter_code
_entity_poly.pdbx_strand_id
1 'polypeptide(L)'
;PGRASSPSSSGGDEALSLSFLVQINKYDHKCASRSRVRGRMASQAWVAERAIPFLNKKNGMGPKELQKELQDTYKITIPYHTVYHGRKRATDKLFGKWSDSFDWLYRFKAEVEMRSPGSVVEIDTVKVGDKVHFNRFFCAFKASIDGFLGGCRPYISIDSTALNGYWNGHMPAANALDGHNWMFPLAFGFFDSETKENWVWFMEQLANAIGPVPKLAIHTDACKGLETAVHKVFPWQNRGSV
;
A
#
# COMPACT_ATOMS: atom_id res chain seq x y z
N PRO A 1 16.42 -43.06 65.41
CA PRO A 1 17.20 -44.27 65.05
C PRO A 1 16.56 -44.99 63.85
N GLY A 2 17.37 -45.27 62.81
CA GLY A 2 16.96 -46.03 61.62
C GLY A 2 16.93 -45.19 60.34
N ARG A 3 18.09 -44.87 59.74
CA ARG A 3 18.77 -45.61 58.63
C ARG A 3 18.15 -45.23 57.26
N ALA A 4 18.74 -44.26 56.57
CA ALA A 4 19.78 -44.41 55.54
C ALA A 4 19.35 -45.23 54.31
N SER A 5 19.33 -44.56 53.15
CA SER A 5 20.06 -44.94 51.94
C SER A 5 19.77 -43.95 50.80
N SER A 6 20.83 -43.35 50.27
CA SER A 6 20.83 -42.51 49.07
C SER A 6 20.87 -43.38 47.81
N PRO A 7 20.08 -43.11 46.76
CA PRO A 7 20.28 -43.73 45.45
C PRO A 7 21.25 -42.91 44.59
N SER A 8 22.17 -43.64 43.97
CA SER A 8 23.12 -43.21 42.95
C SER A 8 22.49 -43.07 41.55
N SER A 9 23.12 -42.21 40.77
CA SER A 9 22.95 -41.85 39.35
C SER A 9 22.64 -42.95 38.32
N SER A 10 21.66 -42.67 37.45
CA SER A 10 21.62 -42.98 36.00
C SER A 10 20.39 -42.22 35.45
N GLY A 11 20.50 -41.20 34.59
CA GLY A 11 20.95 -41.34 33.21
C GLY A 11 19.76 -41.79 32.34
N GLY A 12 18.91 -40.85 31.94
CA GLY A 12 17.77 -41.12 31.05
C GLY A 12 17.05 -39.82 30.69
N ASP A 13 16.94 -39.56 29.40
CA ASP A 13 16.36 -38.37 28.79
C ASP A 13 14.87 -38.18 29.16
N GLU A 14 14.60 -37.45 30.25
CA GLU A 14 13.24 -36.99 30.54
C GLU A 14 12.92 -35.80 29.62
N ALA A 15 12.25 -36.12 28.52
CA ALA A 15 11.41 -35.17 27.81
C ALA A 15 10.58 -34.43 28.87
N LEU A 16 10.82 -33.12 29.03
CA LEU A 16 10.11 -32.27 29.96
C LEU A 16 8.62 -32.25 29.60
N SER A 17 7.89 -33.25 30.09
CA SER A 17 6.45 -33.31 30.06
C SER A 17 5.99 -32.11 30.89
N LEU A 18 5.54 -31.07 30.21
CA LEU A 18 4.89 -29.92 30.82
C LEU A 18 3.59 -30.40 31.46
N SER A 19 3.68 -30.97 32.66
CA SER A 19 2.53 -31.31 33.47
C SER A 19 1.92 -30.01 33.97
N PHE A 20 0.81 -29.59 33.39
CA PHE A 20 0.01 -28.54 33.98
C PHE A 20 -0.83 -29.14 35.11
N LEU A 21 -0.73 -28.56 36.31
CA LEU A 21 -1.58 -28.91 37.44
C LEU A 21 -2.78 -27.97 37.46
N VAL A 22 -3.98 -28.54 37.39
CA VAL A 22 -5.21 -27.79 37.61
C VAL A 22 -5.56 -27.89 39.09
N GLN A 23 -5.47 -26.78 39.80
CA GLN A 23 -5.89 -26.71 41.20
C GLN A 23 -7.32 -26.20 41.29
N ILE A 24 -8.19 -26.99 41.91
CA ILE A 24 -9.58 -26.58 42.21
C ILE A 24 -9.57 -25.85 43.55
N ASN A 25 -9.97 -24.58 43.54
CA ASN A 25 -10.18 -23.84 44.77
C ASN A 25 -11.45 -24.36 45.48
N LYS A 26 -11.29 -24.93 46.68
CA LYS A 26 -12.38 -25.49 47.49
C LYS A 26 -13.07 -24.46 48.39
N TYR A 27 -12.54 -23.24 48.47
CA TYR A 27 -13.10 -22.20 49.32
C TYR A 27 -14.21 -21.43 48.60
N ASP A 28 -15.24 -21.07 49.36
CA ASP A 28 -16.28 -20.18 48.90
C ASP A 28 -15.64 -18.82 48.56
N HIS A 29 -15.83 -18.37 47.34
CA HIS A 29 -15.16 -17.19 46.82
C HIS A 29 -16.18 -16.31 46.11
N LYS A 30 -16.13 -15.00 46.39
CA LYS A 30 -17.02 -14.01 45.75
C LYS A 30 -16.51 -13.54 44.38
N CYS A 31 -15.64 -14.31 43.73
CA CYS A 31 -15.17 -13.92 42.40
C CYS A 31 -16.39 -13.92 41.48
N ALA A 32 -16.66 -12.78 40.84
CA ALA A 32 -17.66 -12.73 39.81
C ALA A 32 -17.32 -13.81 38.77
N SER A 33 -18.25 -14.74 38.56
CA SER A 33 -18.19 -15.73 37.47
C SER A 33 -17.62 -15.06 36.22
N ARG A 34 -16.77 -15.75 35.45
CA ARG A 34 -16.25 -15.24 34.16
C ARG A 34 -17.36 -14.70 33.24
N SER A 35 -18.61 -15.16 33.40
CA SER A 35 -19.77 -14.63 32.68
C SER A 35 -20.19 -13.20 33.11
N ARG A 36 -19.87 -12.78 34.33
CA ARG A 36 -20.23 -11.46 34.90
C ARG A 36 -19.09 -10.43 34.81
N VAL A 37 -17.84 -10.85 34.63
CA VAL A 37 -16.70 -9.94 34.43
C VAL A 37 -16.48 -9.74 32.94
N ARG A 38 -17.11 -8.72 32.36
CA ARG A 38 -16.95 -8.34 30.94
C ARG A 38 -15.53 -7.84 30.57
N GLY A 39 -14.54 -7.95 31.44
CA GLY A 39 -13.26 -7.25 31.33
C GLY A 39 -12.05 -8.15 31.48
N ARG A 40 -11.66 -8.87 30.42
CA ARG A 40 -10.23 -8.96 30.12
C ARG A 40 -9.99 -7.82 29.14
N MET A 41 -9.34 -6.75 29.60
CA MET A 41 -9.03 -5.57 28.78
C MET A 41 -8.44 -6.04 27.45
N ALA A 42 -9.20 -5.93 26.37
CA ALA A 42 -8.67 -6.19 25.05
C ALA A 42 -7.52 -5.21 24.82
N SER A 43 -6.31 -5.72 24.67
CA SER A 43 -5.14 -4.89 24.41
C SER A 43 -5.09 -4.50 22.93
N GLN A 44 -4.32 -3.46 22.60
CA GLN A 44 -4.08 -3.10 21.20
C GLN A 44 -3.47 -4.27 20.39
N ALA A 45 -2.63 -5.10 21.03
CA ALA A 45 -2.07 -6.29 20.41
C ALA A 45 -3.14 -7.36 20.13
N TRP A 46 -4.01 -7.61 21.11
CA TRP A 46 -5.13 -8.55 20.95
C TRP A 46 -6.08 -8.14 19.83
N VAL A 47 -6.40 -6.84 19.75
CA VAL A 47 -7.20 -6.28 18.65
C VAL A 47 -6.46 -6.47 17.32
N ALA A 48 -5.16 -6.17 17.26
CA ALA A 48 -4.40 -6.24 16.01
C ALA A 48 -4.40 -7.63 15.39
N GLU A 49 -4.16 -8.68 16.19
CA GLU A 49 -4.19 -10.08 15.72
C GLU A 49 -5.55 -10.49 15.16
N ARG A 50 -6.62 -10.04 15.82
CA ARG A 50 -7.99 -10.44 15.49
C ARG A 50 -8.64 -9.56 14.45
N ALA A 51 -8.10 -8.36 14.20
CA ALA A 51 -8.55 -7.48 13.13
C ALA A 51 -8.09 -7.95 11.75
N ILE A 52 -6.97 -8.67 11.65
CA ILE A 52 -6.38 -9.12 10.37
C ILE A 52 -7.41 -9.85 9.47
N PRO A 53 -8.15 -10.87 9.95
CA PRO A 53 -9.13 -11.57 9.10
C PRO A 53 -10.26 -10.66 8.61
N PHE A 54 -10.74 -9.73 9.45
CA PHE A 54 -11.79 -8.78 9.05
C PHE A 54 -11.29 -7.78 8.02
N LEU A 55 -10.06 -7.27 8.19
CA LEU A 55 -9.43 -6.34 7.26
C LEU A 55 -9.12 -7.00 5.91
N ASN A 56 -8.76 -8.28 5.88
CA ASN A 56 -8.61 -9.05 4.64
C ASN A 56 -9.94 -9.31 3.92
N LYS A 57 -11.02 -9.53 4.68
CA LYS A 57 -12.35 -9.77 4.11
C LYS A 57 -12.99 -8.49 3.57
N LYS A 58 -12.81 -7.37 4.28
CA LYS A 58 -13.30 -6.05 3.89
C LYS A 58 -12.17 -5.03 4.00
N ASN A 59 -11.47 -4.84 2.89
CA ASN A 59 -10.43 -3.83 2.76
C ASN A 59 -11.02 -2.45 3.09
N GLY A 60 -10.38 -1.71 4.01
CA GLY A 60 -10.81 -0.37 4.41
C GLY A 60 -11.87 -0.31 5.52
N MET A 61 -12.19 -1.42 6.21
CA MET A 61 -13.10 -1.38 7.36
C MET A 61 -12.69 -0.31 8.39
N GLY A 62 -13.64 0.56 8.73
CA GLY A 62 -13.43 1.67 9.65
C GLY A 62 -13.28 1.21 11.12
N PRO A 63 -12.65 1.99 12.00
CA PRO A 63 -12.46 1.61 13.40
C PRO A 63 -13.77 1.34 14.14
N LYS A 64 -14.84 2.11 13.86
CA LYS A 64 -16.18 1.90 14.47
C LYS A 64 -16.83 0.61 14.01
N GLU A 65 -16.72 0.30 12.72
CA GLU A 65 -17.26 -0.94 12.15
C GLU A 65 -16.51 -2.15 12.70
N LEU A 66 -15.17 -2.10 12.70
CA LEU A 66 -14.32 -3.12 13.31
C LEU A 66 -14.61 -3.30 14.80
N GLN A 67 -14.85 -2.20 15.52
CA GLN A 67 -15.23 -2.26 16.93
C GLN A 67 -16.54 -3.03 17.11
N LYS A 68 -17.54 -2.79 16.26
CA LYS A 68 -18.81 -3.53 16.31
C LYS A 68 -18.58 -5.03 16.05
N GLU A 69 -17.89 -5.37 14.96
CA GLU A 69 -17.60 -6.77 14.59
C GLU A 69 -16.84 -7.52 15.69
N LEU A 70 -15.81 -6.91 16.29
CA LEU A 70 -15.03 -7.52 17.37
C LEU A 70 -15.86 -7.69 18.65
N GLN A 71 -16.66 -6.69 19.03
CA GLN A 71 -17.51 -6.79 20.22
C GLN A 71 -18.63 -7.83 20.04
N ASP A 72 -19.20 -7.92 18.84
CA ASP A 72 -20.25 -8.88 18.51
C ASP A 72 -19.70 -10.31 18.39
N THR A 73 -18.52 -10.49 17.80
CA THR A 73 -17.88 -11.81 17.64
C THR A 73 -17.42 -12.37 18.98
N TYR A 74 -16.75 -11.55 19.80
CA TYR A 74 -16.10 -12.01 21.03
C TYR A 74 -16.92 -11.72 22.30
N LYS A 75 -18.08 -11.07 22.17
CA LYS A 75 -18.99 -10.72 23.29
C LYS A 75 -18.32 -9.91 24.41
N ILE A 76 -17.38 -9.05 24.03
CA ILE A 76 -16.64 -8.16 24.95
C ILE A 76 -16.93 -6.69 24.64
N THR A 77 -16.57 -5.80 25.56
CA THR A 77 -16.60 -4.35 25.32
C THR A 77 -15.17 -3.86 25.12
N ILE A 78 -14.91 -3.16 24.01
CA ILE A 78 -13.56 -2.66 23.68
C ILE A 78 -13.63 -1.14 23.53
N PRO A 79 -12.77 -0.38 24.23
CA PRO A 79 -12.68 1.07 24.03
C PRO A 79 -12.29 1.41 22.58
N TYR A 80 -12.93 2.44 22.02
CA TYR A 80 -12.69 2.88 20.64
C TYR A 80 -11.20 3.14 20.36
N HIS A 81 -10.49 3.78 21.29
CA HIS A 81 -9.06 4.08 21.15
C HIS A 81 -8.20 2.82 21.03
N THR A 82 -8.52 1.77 21.80
CA THR A 82 -7.85 0.46 21.69
C THR A 82 -8.10 -0.16 20.32
N VAL A 83 -9.34 -0.09 19.81
CA VAL A 83 -9.68 -0.58 18.47
C VAL A 83 -8.95 0.22 17.39
N TYR A 84 -8.92 1.55 17.50
CA TYR A 84 -8.24 2.43 16.57
C TYR A 84 -6.75 2.10 16.44
N HIS A 85 -6.03 2.00 17.56
CA HIS A 85 -4.59 1.66 17.55
C HIS A 85 -4.33 0.20 17.18
N GLY A 86 -5.18 -0.73 17.62
CA GLY A 86 -5.07 -2.13 17.23
C GLY A 86 -5.31 -2.34 15.74
N ARG A 87 -6.29 -1.63 15.17
CA ARG A 87 -6.53 -1.58 13.71
C ARG A 87 -5.31 -1.02 12.99
N LYS A 88 -4.76 0.11 13.43
CA LYS A 88 -3.56 0.69 12.83
C LYS A 88 -2.40 -0.31 12.83
N ARG A 89 -2.15 -0.99 13.94
CA ARG A 89 -1.14 -2.06 14.03
C ARG A 89 -1.43 -3.25 13.11
N ALA A 90 -2.69 -3.65 12.97
CA ALA A 90 -3.08 -4.72 12.03
C ALA A 90 -2.86 -4.30 10.58
N THR A 91 -3.23 -3.08 10.24
CA THR A 91 -2.98 -2.46 8.93
C THR A 91 -1.48 -2.40 8.63
N ASP A 92 -0.66 -1.91 9.57
CA ASP A 92 0.80 -1.82 9.40
C ASP A 92 1.42 -3.22 9.16
N LYS A 93 0.85 -4.28 9.76
CA LYS A 93 1.27 -5.67 9.51
C LYS A 93 0.83 -6.20 8.14
N LEU A 94 -0.32 -5.76 7.64
CA LEU A 94 -0.90 -6.24 6.37
C LEU A 94 -0.34 -5.51 5.15
N PHE A 95 -0.21 -4.19 5.23
CA PHE A 95 0.13 -3.32 4.10
C PHE A 95 1.51 -2.68 4.24
N GLY A 96 2.23 -2.96 5.33
CA GLY A 96 3.47 -2.28 5.67
C GLY A 96 3.24 -0.89 6.26
N LYS A 97 4.33 -0.23 6.67
CA LYS A 97 4.28 1.17 7.10
C LYS A 97 4.45 2.08 5.90
N TRP A 98 3.82 3.26 5.95
CA TRP A 98 4.03 4.32 4.97
C TRP A 98 5.51 4.67 4.76
N SER A 99 6.32 4.65 5.83
CA SER A 99 7.76 4.87 5.76
C SER A 99 8.47 3.83 4.90
N ASP A 100 8.03 2.57 5.02
CA ASP A 100 8.67 1.44 4.34
C ASP A 100 8.33 1.51 2.85
N SER A 101 7.07 1.80 2.50
CA SER A 101 6.67 2.03 1.10
C SER A 101 7.45 3.17 0.44
N PHE A 102 7.77 4.20 1.21
CA PHE A 102 8.62 5.29 0.75
C PHE A 102 10.06 4.86 0.47
N ASP A 103 10.66 4.14 1.41
CA ASP A 103 12.01 3.56 1.22
C ASP A 103 12.03 2.63 0.00
N TRP A 104 11.00 1.79 -0.17
CA TRP A 104 10.85 0.93 -1.34
C TRP A 104 10.74 1.72 -2.65
N LEU A 105 10.07 2.87 -2.68
CA LEU A 105 9.94 3.69 -3.89
C LEU A 105 11.30 4.24 -4.35
N TYR A 106 12.12 4.72 -3.43
CA TYR A 106 13.48 5.19 -3.76
C TYR A 106 14.41 4.05 -4.15
N ARG A 107 14.30 2.88 -3.49
CA ARG A 107 15.03 1.67 -3.90
C ARG A 107 14.60 1.20 -5.29
N PHE A 108 13.30 1.26 -5.59
CA PHE A 108 12.77 0.94 -6.91
C PHE A 108 13.37 1.87 -7.98
N LYS A 109 13.35 3.18 -7.75
CA LYS A 109 13.99 4.16 -8.66
C LYS A 109 15.46 3.80 -8.91
N ALA A 110 16.24 3.60 -7.84
CA ALA A 110 17.65 3.26 -7.95
C ALA A 110 17.87 1.94 -8.72
N GLU A 111 17.07 0.91 -8.46
CA GLU A 111 17.20 -0.39 -9.13
C GLU A 111 16.84 -0.30 -10.63
N VAL A 112 15.80 0.44 -10.98
CA VAL A 112 15.38 0.65 -12.37
C VAL A 112 16.45 1.42 -13.14
N GLU A 113 16.98 2.50 -12.57
CA GLU A 113 18.02 3.31 -13.20
C GLU A 113 19.33 2.54 -13.35
N MET A 114 19.66 1.66 -12.40
CA MET A 114 20.82 0.80 -12.47
C MET A 114 20.66 -0.34 -13.50
N ARG A 115 19.53 -1.04 -13.53
CA ARG A 115 19.32 -2.22 -14.40
C ARG A 115 18.89 -1.88 -15.81
N SER A 116 18.21 -0.75 -15.99
CA SER A 116 17.74 -0.28 -17.29
C SER A 116 18.16 1.18 -17.49
N PRO A 117 19.47 1.45 -17.69
CA PRO A 117 19.98 2.80 -17.92
C PRO A 117 19.23 3.51 -19.06
N GLY A 118 18.88 4.77 -18.83
CA GLY A 118 18.06 5.57 -19.74
C GLY A 118 16.54 5.48 -19.48
N SER A 119 16.11 4.67 -18.50
CA SER A 119 14.75 4.79 -17.97
C SER A 119 14.61 6.14 -17.24
N VAL A 120 13.41 6.71 -17.29
CA VAL A 120 13.09 7.97 -16.62
C VAL A 120 12.16 7.66 -15.46
N VAL A 121 12.64 7.85 -14.24
CA VAL A 121 11.87 7.62 -13.03
C VAL A 121 11.95 8.87 -12.18
N GLU A 122 10.84 9.56 -11.92
CA GLU A 122 10.84 10.81 -11.16
C GLU A 122 9.97 10.70 -9.92
N ILE A 123 10.49 11.22 -8.81
CA ILE A 123 9.78 11.28 -7.52
C ILE A 123 9.76 12.74 -7.08
N ASP A 124 8.56 13.32 -7.05
CA ASP A 124 8.33 14.66 -6.55
C ASP A 124 7.88 14.63 -5.08
N THR A 125 8.41 15.56 -4.28
CA THR A 125 8.13 15.65 -2.85
C THR A 125 7.87 17.09 -2.44
N VAL A 126 7.00 17.29 -1.45
CA VAL A 126 6.66 18.60 -0.91
C VAL A 126 7.07 18.66 0.56
N LYS A 127 7.71 19.76 0.97
CA LYS A 127 8.00 20.03 2.38
C LYS A 127 6.79 20.68 3.04
N VAL A 128 6.28 20.05 4.09
CA VAL A 128 5.21 20.60 4.95
C VAL A 128 5.77 20.71 6.36
N GLY A 129 6.13 21.95 6.76
CA GLY A 129 6.91 22.16 7.98
C GLY A 129 8.26 21.45 7.91
N ASP A 130 8.61 20.69 8.95
CA ASP A 130 9.87 19.94 9.04
C ASP A 130 9.83 18.55 8.39
N LYS A 131 8.74 18.20 7.69
CA LYS A 131 8.54 16.86 7.12
C LYS A 131 8.49 16.90 5.59
N VAL A 132 9.10 15.89 4.98
CA VAL A 132 9.02 15.64 3.54
C VAL A 132 7.86 14.70 3.28
N HIS A 133 6.95 15.10 2.39
CA HIS A 133 5.79 14.35 1.98
C HIS A 133 5.91 13.95 0.52
N PHE A 134 5.37 12.77 0.19
CA PHE A 134 5.10 12.42 -1.20
C PHE A 134 4.24 13.45 -1.86
N ASN A 135 4.53 13.71 -3.13
CA ASN A 135 3.62 14.44 -3.98
C ASN A 135 3.22 13.59 -5.18
N ARG A 136 4.20 13.22 -6.01
CA ARG A 136 3.95 12.56 -7.29
C ARG A 136 5.07 11.63 -7.71
N PHE A 137 4.76 10.71 -8.62
CA PHE A 137 5.68 9.74 -9.19
C PHE A 137 5.45 9.60 -10.69
N PHE A 138 6.53 9.37 -11.44
CA PHE A 138 6.52 9.04 -12.87
C PHE A 138 7.54 7.95 -13.16
N CYS A 139 7.21 7.03 -14.06
CA CYS A 139 8.12 5.99 -14.54
C CYS A 139 7.86 5.67 -16.02
N ALA A 140 8.92 5.75 -16.82
CA ALA A 140 8.98 5.26 -18.19
C ALA A 140 10.26 4.43 -18.36
N PHE A 141 10.12 3.16 -18.72
CA PHE A 141 11.28 2.29 -18.91
C PHE A 141 11.96 2.58 -20.25
N LYS A 142 13.29 2.50 -20.29
CA LYS A 142 14.06 2.67 -21.54
C LYS A 142 13.54 1.78 -22.66
N ALA A 143 13.22 0.52 -22.36
CA ALA A 143 12.69 -0.43 -23.33
C ALA A 143 11.32 0.01 -23.90
N SER A 144 10.44 0.59 -23.06
CA SER A 144 9.16 1.15 -23.51
C SER A 144 9.37 2.39 -24.37
N ILE A 145 10.29 3.27 -23.98
CA ILE A 145 10.64 4.48 -24.75
C ILE A 145 11.17 4.07 -26.14
N ASP A 146 12.12 3.13 -26.20
CA ASP A 146 12.70 2.66 -27.46
C ASP A 146 11.69 1.93 -28.33
N GLY A 147 10.85 1.06 -27.73
CA GLY A 147 9.79 0.35 -28.46
C GLY A 147 8.77 1.31 -29.05
N PHE A 148 8.44 2.38 -28.33
CA PHE A 148 7.57 3.43 -28.83
C PHE A 148 8.20 4.18 -30.00
N LEU A 149 9.41 4.70 -29.82
CA LEU A 149 10.11 5.50 -30.84
C LEU A 149 10.49 4.68 -32.09
N GLY A 150 10.76 3.39 -31.93
CA GLY A 150 11.25 2.51 -32.99
C GLY A 150 10.18 1.76 -33.77
N GLY A 151 8.94 1.67 -33.27
CA GLY A 151 7.93 0.81 -33.92
C GLY A 151 6.47 1.08 -33.60
N CYS A 152 6.15 1.89 -32.59
CA CYS A 152 4.76 2.26 -32.35
C CYS A 152 4.30 3.36 -33.31
N ARG A 153 2.98 3.49 -33.45
CA ARG A 153 2.38 4.63 -34.11
C ARG A 153 2.68 5.90 -33.30
N PRO A 154 2.79 7.08 -33.93
CA PRO A 154 2.93 8.35 -33.23
C PRO A 154 1.58 8.76 -32.60
N TYR A 155 1.08 7.94 -31.69
CA TYR A 155 -0.19 8.07 -31.00
C TYR A 155 0.00 7.63 -29.54
N ILE A 156 -0.46 8.44 -28.60
CA ILE A 156 -0.48 8.14 -27.18
C ILE A 156 -1.88 8.40 -26.63
N SER A 157 -2.48 7.41 -25.97
CA SER A 157 -3.66 7.57 -25.13
C SER A 157 -3.24 7.74 -23.66
N ILE A 158 -3.82 8.72 -22.97
CA ILE A 158 -3.50 9.03 -21.57
C ILE A 158 -4.79 9.07 -20.77
N ASP A 159 -4.78 8.33 -19.66
CA ASP A 159 -5.91 8.24 -18.73
C ASP A 159 -5.39 8.02 -17.31
N SER A 160 -6.21 8.25 -16.30
CA SER A 160 -5.90 7.90 -14.92
C SER A 160 -6.96 7.01 -14.31
N THR A 161 -6.50 6.05 -13.50
CA THR A 161 -7.41 5.20 -12.72
C THR A 161 -7.39 5.65 -11.26
N ALA A 162 -8.56 5.95 -10.71
CA ALA A 162 -8.72 6.23 -9.29
C ALA A 162 -8.35 5.00 -8.44
N LEU A 163 -7.42 5.20 -7.50
CA LEU A 163 -7.01 4.19 -6.56
C LEU A 163 -7.96 4.18 -5.37
N ASN A 164 -8.49 3.00 -5.05
CA ASN A 164 -9.41 2.79 -3.94
C ASN A 164 -8.69 2.24 -2.70
N GLY A 165 -9.24 2.51 -1.52
CA GLY A 165 -8.81 1.89 -0.27
C GLY A 165 -7.80 2.73 0.51
N TYR A 166 -6.64 2.16 0.82
CA TYR A 166 -5.63 2.82 1.68
C TYR A 166 -4.77 3.83 0.91
N TRP A 167 -4.60 3.59 -0.39
CA TRP A 167 -3.88 4.43 -1.32
C TRP A 167 -4.89 5.37 -1.98
N ASN A 168 -5.29 6.41 -1.27
CA ASN A 168 -6.08 7.48 -1.91
C ASN A 168 -5.19 8.15 -2.96
N GLY A 169 -5.67 8.27 -4.20
CA GLY A 169 -4.90 8.86 -5.29
C GLY A 169 -5.37 8.39 -6.65
N HIS A 170 -4.58 8.70 -7.66
CA HIS A 170 -4.82 8.29 -9.05
C HIS A 170 -3.51 7.76 -9.64
N MET A 171 -3.66 6.75 -10.50
CA MET A 171 -2.56 6.16 -11.27
C MET A 171 -2.71 6.60 -12.72
N PRO A 172 -2.07 7.71 -13.15
CA PRO A 172 -1.98 8.05 -14.56
C PRO A 172 -1.17 7.01 -15.33
N ALA A 173 -1.60 6.73 -16.56
CA ALA A 173 -0.90 5.87 -17.50
C ALA A 173 -0.92 6.47 -18.90
N ALA A 174 0.21 6.39 -19.58
CA ALA A 174 0.34 6.69 -21.00
C ALA A 174 0.55 5.36 -21.74
N ASN A 175 -0.32 5.09 -22.70
CA ASN A 175 -0.23 3.91 -23.57
C ASN A 175 -0.10 4.36 -25.02
N ALA A 176 0.72 3.67 -25.79
CA ALA A 176 0.81 3.82 -27.24
C ALA A 176 0.08 2.68 -27.95
N LEU A 177 0.02 2.76 -29.28
CA LEU A 177 -0.41 1.66 -30.14
C LEU A 177 0.78 1.15 -30.95
N ASP A 178 1.02 -0.15 -30.88
CA ASP A 178 2.05 -0.79 -31.71
C ASP A 178 1.62 -0.92 -33.18
N GLY A 179 2.51 -1.47 -34.02
CA GLY A 179 2.21 -1.70 -35.44
C GLY A 179 1.04 -2.65 -35.70
N HIS A 180 0.67 -3.49 -34.73
CA HIS A 180 -0.46 -4.42 -34.80
C HIS A 180 -1.72 -3.87 -34.12
N ASN A 181 -1.73 -2.60 -33.71
CA ASN A 181 -2.81 -1.94 -32.97
C ASN A 181 -3.10 -2.56 -31.59
N TRP A 182 -2.11 -3.15 -30.94
CA TRP A 182 -2.20 -3.53 -29.53
C TRP A 182 -1.78 -2.38 -28.62
N MET A 183 -2.32 -2.40 -27.40
CA MET A 183 -1.97 -1.44 -26.36
C MET A 183 -0.53 -1.69 -25.89
N PHE A 184 0.27 -0.63 -25.91
CA PHE A 184 1.69 -0.67 -25.53
C PHE A 184 1.93 0.28 -24.35
N PRO A 185 2.17 -0.23 -23.13
CA PRO A 185 2.43 0.62 -21.97
C PRO A 185 3.74 1.42 -22.12
N LEU A 186 3.62 2.75 -22.11
CA LEU A 186 4.73 3.66 -22.31
C LEU A 186 5.24 4.23 -20.98
N ALA A 187 4.34 4.75 -20.16
CA ALA A 187 4.66 5.32 -18.87
C ALA A 187 3.50 5.19 -17.88
N PHE A 188 3.80 5.24 -16.58
CA PHE A 188 2.79 5.31 -15.53
C PHE A 188 3.28 6.18 -14.38
N GLY A 189 2.38 6.54 -13.47
CA GLY A 189 2.71 7.41 -12.33
C GLY A 189 1.75 7.26 -11.16
N PHE A 190 1.95 8.12 -10.16
CA PHE A 190 1.02 8.28 -9.04
C PHE A 190 0.90 9.76 -8.69
N PHE A 191 -0.31 10.24 -8.44
CA PHE A 191 -0.56 11.55 -7.84
C PHE A 191 -1.81 11.51 -6.95
N ASP A 192 -2.00 12.53 -6.12
CA ASP A 192 -3.10 12.59 -5.16
C ASP A 192 -4.48 12.85 -5.81
N SER A 193 -4.52 13.67 -6.87
CA SER A 193 -5.75 14.07 -7.55
C SER A 193 -5.53 14.52 -9.00
N GLU A 194 -6.56 14.44 -9.85
CA GLU A 194 -6.51 14.87 -11.27
C GLU A 194 -6.52 16.39 -11.45
N THR A 195 -5.54 17.07 -10.85
CA THR A 195 -5.37 18.52 -11.00
C THR A 195 -4.63 18.84 -12.28
N LYS A 196 -4.80 20.09 -12.75
CA LYS A 196 -4.04 20.62 -13.88
C LYS A 196 -2.54 20.56 -13.60
N GLU A 197 -2.12 20.88 -12.38
CA GLU A 197 -0.72 20.91 -11.96
C GLU A 197 -0.09 19.52 -12.01
N ASN A 198 -0.84 18.49 -11.60
CA ASN A 198 -0.38 17.10 -11.63
C ASN A 198 -0.28 16.57 -13.06
N TRP A 199 -1.28 16.87 -13.90
CA TRP A 199 -1.24 16.49 -15.30
C TRP A 199 -0.13 17.20 -16.07
N VAL A 200 0.06 18.50 -15.86
CA VAL A 200 1.18 19.26 -16.46
C VAL A 200 2.51 18.61 -16.10
N TRP A 201 2.73 18.31 -14.82
CA TRP A 201 3.97 17.67 -14.38
C TRP A 201 4.18 16.28 -15.01
N PHE A 202 3.13 15.45 -15.04
CA PHE A 202 3.20 14.13 -15.67
C PHE A 202 3.53 14.21 -17.17
N MET A 203 2.90 15.15 -17.87
CA MET A 203 3.14 15.38 -19.30
C MET A 203 4.55 15.91 -19.57
N GLU A 204 5.06 16.80 -18.71
CA GLU A 204 6.43 17.31 -18.79
C GLU A 204 7.44 16.14 -18.65
N GLN A 205 7.22 15.21 -17.71
CA GLN A 205 8.08 14.02 -17.60
C GLN A 205 7.97 13.08 -18.80
N LEU A 206 6.75 12.88 -19.32
CA LEU A 206 6.53 12.08 -20.52
C LEU A 206 7.27 12.67 -21.73
N ALA A 207 7.17 13.99 -21.93
CA ALA A 207 7.87 14.69 -23.01
C ALA A 207 9.39 14.62 -22.86
N ASN A 208 9.91 14.75 -21.64
CA ASN A 208 11.34 14.58 -21.36
C ASN A 208 11.82 13.15 -21.68
N ALA A 209 10.98 12.14 -21.43
CA ALA A 209 11.33 10.75 -21.67
C ALA A 209 11.34 10.37 -23.16
N ILE A 210 10.36 10.82 -23.94
CA ILE A 210 10.23 10.43 -25.36
C ILE A 210 10.85 11.43 -26.34
N GLY A 211 11.10 12.67 -25.90
CA GLY A 211 11.58 13.75 -26.77
C GLY A 211 10.56 14.20 -27.82
N PRO A 212 10.98 14.99 -28.83
CA PRO A 212 10.09 15.45 -29.88
C PRO A 212 9.71 14.31 -30.84
N VAL A 213 8.41 14.04 -30.96
CA VAL A 213 7.87 13.03 -31.88
C VAL A 213 7.07 13.72 -33.00
N PRO A 214 7.50 13.64 -34.27
CA PRO A 214 6.78 14.23 -35.39
C PRO A 214 5.38 13.65 -35.55
N LYS A 215 4.38 14.50 -35.78
CA LYS A 215 2.97 14.12 -36.01
C LYS A 215 2.35 13.31 -34.86
N LEU A 216 2.88 13.47 -33.64
CA LEU A 216 2.32 12.84 -32.45
C LEU A 216 0.86 13.27 -32.24
N ALA A 217 -0.05 12.31 -32.18
CA ALA A 217 -1.41 12.50 -31.69
C ALA A 217 -1.48 12.09 -30.22
N ILE A 218 -2.12 12.90 -29.38
CA ILE A 218 -2.44 12.56 -28.00
C ILE A 218 -3.95 12.49 -27.86
N HIS A 219 -4.43 11.40 -27.26
CA HIS A 219 -5.83 11.18 -26.93
C HIS A 219 -5.99 11.09 -25.42
N THR A 220 -7.00 11.76 -24.90
CA THR A 220 -7.21 11.92 -23.45
C THR A 220 -8.71 11.89 -23.18
N ASP A 221 -9.12 11.29 -22.06
CA ASP A 221 -10.47 11.59 -21.54
C ASP A 221 -10.53 13.08 -21.18
N ALA A 222 -11.63 13.75 -21.54
CA ALA A 222 -11.76 15.20 -21.58
C ALA A 222 -11.96 15.82 -20.18
N CYS A 223 -11.07 15.52 -19.24
CA CYS A 223 -11.01 16.21 -17.96
C CYS A 223 -10.24 17.55 -18.12
N LYS A 224 -10.77 18.63 -17.52
CA LYS A 224 -10.30 20.02 -17.75
C LYS A 224 -8.80 20.24 -17.48
N GLY A 225 -8.23 19.49 -16.53
CA GLY A 225 -6.81 19.57 -16.19
C GLY A 225 -5.90 19.02 -17.28
N LEU A 226 -6.30 17.90 -17.89
CA LEU A 226 -5.50 17.14 -18.86
C LEU A 226 -5.44 17.83 -20.22
N GLU A 227 -6.57 18.30 -20.75
CA GLU A 227 -6.59 19.05 -22.03
C GLU A 227 -5.65 20.26 -21.99
N THR A 228 -5.64 20.99 -20.87
CA THR A 228 -4.75 22.13 -20.68
C THR A 228 -3.27 21.72 -20.61
N ALA A 229 -2.98 20.56 -20.00
CA ALA A 229 -1.62 20.04 -19.90
C ALA A 229 -1.05 19.65 -21.28
N VAL A 230 -1.86 18.98 -22.11
CA VAL A 230 -1.47 18.60 -23.48
C VAL A 230 -1.08 19.84 -24.29
N HIS A 231 -1.93 20.88 -24.30
CA HIS A 231 -1.65 22.12 -25.03
C HIS A 231 -0.39 22.85 -24.56
N LYS A 232 -0.09 22.79 -23.26
CA LYS A 232 1.09 23.45 -22.69
C LYS A 232 2.38 22.71 -23.08
N VAL A 233 2.37 21.38 -23.03
CA VAL A 233 3.59 20.56 -23.14
C VAL A 233 3.87 20.10 -24.57
N PHE A 234 2.82 19.86 -25.37
CA PHE A 234 2.91 19.40 -26.76
C PHE A 234 2.26 20.42 -27.73
N PRO A 235 2.74 21.69 -27.79
CA PRO A 235 2.09 22.72 -28.61
C PRO A 235 2.15 22.48 -30.12
N TRP A 236 3.00 21.57 -30.60
CA TRP A 236 3.19 21.26 -32.03
C TRP A 236 2.20 20.22 -32.59
N GLN A 237 1.20 19.79 -31.82
CA GLN A 237 0.24 18.78 -32.26
C GLN A 237 -0.88 19.37 -33.13
N ASN A 238 -1.27 18.64 -34.17
CA ASN A 238 -2.49 18.93 -34.93
C ASN A 238 -3.71 18.34 -34.19
N ARG A 239 -4.76 19.14 -33.99
CA ARG A 239 -5.99 18.73 -33.28
C ARG A 239 -6.56 17.45 -33.88
N GLY A 240 -6.51 16.36 -33.10
CA GLY A 240 -7.25 15.13 -33.33
C GLY A 240 -8.06 14.81 -32.09
N SER A 241 -8.95 15.72 -31.67
CA SER A 241 -10.01 15.36 -30.74
C SER A 241 -11.07 14.65 -31.57
N VAL A 242 -11.10 13.32 -31.47
CA VAL A 242 -12.19 12.44 -31.93
C VAL A 242 -12.77 11.75 -30.72
#